data_AF-A0A817AK17-F1
#
_entry.id   AF-A0A817AK17-F1
#
_cell.length_a   1.000
_cell.length_b   1.000
_cell.length_c   1.000
_cell.angle_alpha   90.00
_cell.angle_beta   90.00
_cell.angle_gamma   90.00
#
_symmetry.space_group_name_H-M   'P 1'
#
loop_
_entity.id
_entity.type
_entity.pdbx_description
1 polymer ?
#
loop_
_entity_poly.entity_id
_entity_poly.type
_entity_poly.pdbx_seq_one_letter_code
_entity_poly.pdbx_strand_id
1 'polypeptide(L)'
;MYEVEKSSVINGGTSENEITGNIKNLLLENSEGIQSIELESLYSAKFSKSLLHELIQLALPNTYKNFTWGTIEGDKSGTVDNVIRLSDEADAEERQYQLTLQNIGNSGVVSADFRYEENPFLFTNDETWLGYVSNVDRYKHAIYIQPDCMMSCMDTLTQELDFYYSDPVSEKLIVHKVAAGLPRVSKYEEVYHRVYIKENHFLKCVITYVDLDMTEEVQVNKVQFKYLLKYFAALPALAIPCRLADIEYKLNNHEMTLETYKELNDLRQTGPFYIEPCKTSNGALLVKLYDVDESCFNDIIVGKGLAFSSSFPRTMTPSTINESQENQRKDQLKFSNSANSKVKSYVCMKETDTNPKAVNSNENYLMNDYDLDTSTTETEVEDCSLTSKSTGSSDAKPSLNKWEDNSRINRHLQDLKVIFEFSSNCCDDGTITAGIGDYLGLSKENIFGGDVYEEQNEQITHVKINEKQSTIDLPSDRVDLITSFVTFHHIDQLESTLSELVRILRPGGYLIVREHDCKNEHALRAKYLNFIHAIMMIAKVGEFANSSSNHNTKNENASHEDYENNTNTWLTQKSFIIEYTRSIHYRTCAEWQQQFESAGFHHCATLSYGADGSNNPQKLFYAVYQLDKTS
;
A
#
# COMPACT_ATOMS: atom_id res chain seq x y z
N MET A 1 23.88 6.21 -4.85
CA MET A 1 22.87 5.13 -5.02
C MET A 1 21.93 5.57 -6.13
N TYR A 2 21.90 5.03 -7.33
CA TYR A 2 22.54 3.83 -7.91
C TYR A 2 23.25 4.20 -9.22
N GLU A 3 24.29 3.47 -9.59
CA GLU A 3 24.68 3.35 -10.99
C GLU A 3 24.76 1.87 -11.36
N VAL A 4 24.02 1.48 -12.40
CA VAL A 4 24.17 0.17 -13.04
C VAL A 4 25.03 0.41 -14.27
N GLU A 5 26.28 -0.06 -14.24
CA GLU A 5 27.13 -0.03 -15.43
C GLU A 5 26.47 -0.82 -16.57
N LYS A 6 26.67 -0.36 -17.81
CA LYS A 6 26.16 -1.03 -18.99
C LYS A 6 26.87 -2.36 -19.23
N SER A 7 26.33 -3.47 -18.73
CA SER A 7 26.54 -4.76 -19.38
C SER A 7 25.79 -4.76 -20.72
N SER A 8 26.51 -4.98 -21.80
CA SER A 8 25.95 -4.92 -23.16
C SER A 8 25.35 -6.27 -23.57
N VAL A 9 24.28 -6.71 -22.89
CA VAL A 9 23.54 -7.93 -23.23
C VAL A 9 22.02 -7.71 -23.17
N ILE A 10 21.47 -7.02 -24.17
CA ILE A 10 20.07 -7.22 -24.60
C ILE A 10 20.10 -7.79 -26.02
N ASN A 11 20.39 -9.09 -26.11
CA ASN A 11 20.16 -9.89 -27.31
C ASN A 11 18.86 -10.67 -27.10
N GLY A 12 17.75 -10.14 -27.61
CA GLY A 12 16.43 -10.74 -27.44
C GLY A 12 15.31 -9.80 -27.90
N GLY A 13 15.12 -9.70 -29.22
CA GLY A 13 14.10 -8.84 -29.81
C GLY A 13 12.68 -9.38 -29.66
N THR A 14 12.06 -9.17 -28.50
CA THR A 14 10.61 -9.34 -28.31
C THR A 14 9.95 -7.96 -28.39
N SER A 15 8.93 -7.79 -29.24
CA SER A 15 8.34 -6.45 -29.45
C SER A 15 7.34 -6.09 -28.33
N GLU A 16 7.20 -4.80 -28.03
CA GLU A 16 6.22 -4.30 -27.04
C GLU A 16 4.78 -4.76 -27.36
N ASN A 17 4.44 -4.83 -28.65
CA ASN A 17 3.14 -5.30 -29.14
C ASN A 17 2.93 -6.80 -28.86
N GLU A 18 3.99 -7.61 -28.92
CA GLU A 18 3.96 -9.04 -28.63
C GLU A 18 3.74 -9.29 -27.14
N ILE A 19 4.50 -8.60 -26.28
CA ILE A 19 4.31 -8.60 -24.82
C ILE A 19 2.86 -8.22 -24.47
N THR A 20 2.34 -7.16 -25.11
CA THR A 20 0.96 -6.68 -24.91
C THR A 20 -0.09 -7.71 -25.33
N GLY A 21 -0.01 -8.23 -26.56
CA GLY A 21 -0.94 -9.24 -27.08
C GLY A 21 -0.91 -10.55 -26.29
N ASN A 22 0.25 -10.91 -25.75
CA ASN A 22 0.44 -12.09 -24.92
C ASN A 22 -0.33 -11.96 -23.59
N ILE A 23 -0.06 -10.92 -22.78
CA ILE A 23 -0.70 -10.80 -21.45
C ILE A 23 -2.22 -10.62 -21.59
N LYS A 24 -2.67 -9.97 -22.67
CA LYS A 24 -4.10 -9.82 -23.00
C LYS A 24 -4.83 -11.17 -23.09
N ASN A 25 -4.20 -12.16 -23.71
CA ASN A 25 -4.72 -13.53 -23.80
C ASN A 25 -4.55 -14.35 -22.51
N LEU A 26 -3.75 -13.90 -21.53
CA LEU A 26 -3.65 -14.54 -20.22
C LEU A 26 -4.87 -14.21 -19.34
N LEU A 27 -5.26 -12.93 -19.35
CA LEU A 27 -6.23 -12.37 -18.40
C LEU A 27 -7.68 -12.60 -18.81
N LEU A 28 -8.00 -12.57 -20.12
CA LEU A 28 -9.35 -12.82 -20.63
C LEU A 28 -9.93 -14.19 -20.19
N GLU A 29 -9.07 -15.20 -20.06
CA GLU A 29 -9.46 -16.58 -19.72
C GLU A 29 -9.57 -16.86 -18.20
N ASN A 30 -9.16 -15.94 -17.33
CA ASN A 30 -9.12 -16.13 -15.86
C ASN A 30 -10.03 -15.15 -15.09
N SER A 31 -11.03 -14.56 -15.75
CA SER A 31 -11.71 -13.33 -15.33
C SER A 31 -12.77 -13.45 -14.21
N GLU A 32 -12.78 -14.53 -13.42
CA GLU A 32 -13.70 -14.69 -12.28
C GLU A 32 -13.08 -14.26 -10.92
N GLY A 33 -13.64 -13.18 -10.36
CA GLY A 33 -13.56 -12.89 -8.92
C GLY A 33 -12.35 -12.10 -8.44
N ILE A 34 -12.20 -10.86 -8.94
CA ILE A 34 -11.38 -9.77 -8.37
C ILE A 34 -12.22 -8.47 -8.48
N GLN A 35 -12.36 -7.70 -7.39
CA GLN A 35 -13.18 -6.46 -7.38
C GLN A 35 -12.39 -5.18 -7.05
N SER A 36 -11.25 -5.27 -6.35
CA SER A 36 -10.33 -4.14 -6.14
C SER A 36 -8.91 -4.61 -5.83
N ILE A 37 -7.90 -3.87 -6.31
CA ILE A 37 -6.47 -3.98 -5.97
C ILE A 37 -5.87 -2.57 -6.08
N GLU A 38 -5.13 -2.11 -5.08
CA GLU A 38 -4.30 -0.89 -5.17
C GLU A 38 -2.98 -1.20 -5.89
N LEU A 39 -2.63 -0.43 -6.93
CA LEU A 39 -1.60 -0.79 -7.92
C LEU A 39 -0.40 0.17 -7.96
N GLU A 40 -0.09 0.85 -6.86
CA GLU A 40 1.01 1.83 -6.82
C GLU A 40 2.38 1.24 -7.18
N SER A 41 2.62 -0.05 -6.87
CA SER A 41 3.91 -0.70 -7.15
C SER A 41 4.18 -1.03 -8.62
N LEU A 42 3.20 -0.89 -9.54
CA LEU A 42 3.42 -1.16 -10.97
C LEU A 42 4.03 0.03 -11.73
N TYR A 43 4.00 1.24 -11.17
CA TYR A 43 4.44 2.46 -11.86
C TYR A 43 5.96 2.63 -11.95
N SER A 44 6.75 1.82 -11.24
CA SER A 44 8.22 1.84 -11.28
C SER A 44 8.83 0.98 -12.42
N ALA A 45 8.05 0.09 -13.03
CA ALA A 45 8.51 -0.77 -14.11
C ALA A 45 8.39 -0.09 -15.49
N LYS A 46 9.34 -0.38 -16.40
CA LYS A 46 9.46 0.22 -17.75
C LYS A 46 8.39 -0.27 -18.75
N PHE A 47 7.11 -0.28 -18.37
CA PHE A 47 6.02 -0.55 -19.29
C PHE A 47 5.60 0.70 -20.04
N SER A 48 5.15 0.54 -21.29
CA SER A 48 4.49 1.64 -21.98
C SER A 48 3.13 1.92 -21.35
N LYS A 49 2.68 3.17 -21.48
CA LYS A 49 1.38 3.60 -20.97
C LYS A 49 0.20 2.85 -21.63
N SER A 50 0.39 2.32 -22.84
CA SER A 50 -0.60 1.49 -23.54
C SER A 50 -0.68 0.09 -22.93
N LEU A 51 0.47 -0.52 -22.67
CA LEU A 51 0.58 -1.84 -22.05
C LEU A 51 0.01 -1.84 -20.63
N LEU A 52 0.40 -0.87 -19.79
CA LEU A 52 -0.12 -0.73 -18.43
C LEU A 52 -1.66 -0.51 -18.41
N HIS A 53 -2.19 0.21 -19.40
CA HIS A 53 -3.62 0.44 -19.55
C HIS A 53 -4.41 -0.84 -19.89
N GLU A 54 -3.94 -1.65 -20.85
CA GLU A 54 -4.58 -2.94 -21.15
C GLU A 54 -4.47 -3.94 -20.00
N LEU A 55 -3.37 -3.94 -19.25
CA LEU A 55 -3.19 -4.78 -18.05
C LEU A 55 -4.26 -4.48 -16.98
N ILE A 56 -4.49 -3.20 -16.69
CA ILE A 56 -5.48 -2.75 -15.71
C ILE A 56 -6.91 -3.06 -16.18
N GLN A 57 -7.23 -2.86 -17.47
CA GLN A 57 -8.54 -3.19 -18.03
C GLN A 57 -8.91 -4.68 -17.86
N LEU A 58 -7.92 -5.57 -17.93
CA LEU A 58 -8.14 -7.01 -18.00
C LEU A 58 -8.03 -7.72 -16.65
N ALA A 59 -7.29 -7.15 -15.69
CA ALA A 59 -7.30 -7.60 -14.30
C ALA A 59 -8.59 -7.19 -13.55
N LEU A 60 -9.24 -6.10 -13.96
CA LEU A 60 -10.42 -5.52 -13.31
C LEU A 60 -11.58 -5.25 -14.30
N PRO A 61 -12.08 -6.26 -15.05
CA PRO A 61 -12.99 -6.07 -16.19
C PRO A 61 -14.37 -5.49 -15.85
N ASN A 62 -14.80 -5.56 -14.58
CA ASN A 62 -16.07 -5.00 -14.13
C ASN A 62 -16.01 -3.52 -13.75
N THR A 63 -14.81 -2.96 -13.56
CA THR A 63 -14.62 -1.59 -13.06
C THR A 63 -14.41 -0.57 -14.19
N TYR A 64 -14.01 -1.01 -15.39
CA TYR A 64 -13.50 -0.13 -16.45
C TYR A 64 -14.51 0.40 -17.50
N LYS A 65 -15.82 0.21 -17.30
CA LYS A 65 -16.81 0.35 -18.39
C LYS A 65 -17.06 1.76 -18.97
N ASN A 66 -16.46 2.83 -18.44
CA ASN A 66 -16.83 4.23 -18.75
C ASN A 66 -15.64 5.12 -19.18
N PHE A 67 -14.71 4.62 -20.00
CA PHE A 67 -13.63 5.45 -20.56
C PHE A 67 -13.52 5.31 -22.09
N THR A 68 -13.50 6.44 -22.80
CA THR A 68 -13.25 6.52 -24.25
C THR A 68 -12.30 7.67 -24.55
N TRP A 69 -11.25 7.41 -25.34
CA TRP A 69 -10.35 8.44 -25.87
C TRP A 69 -10.18 8.27 -27.38
N GLY A 70 -10.17 9.40 -28.10
CA GLY A 70 -10.04 9.44 -29.55
C GLY A 70 -8.61 9.28 -30.03
N THR A 71 -8.45 8.66 -31.20
CA THR A 71 -7.19 8.52 -31.92
C THR A 71 -6.66 9.86 -32.46
N ILE A 72 -5.34 10.01 -32.48
CA ILE A 72 -4.63 11.05 -33.21
C ILE A 72 -3.61 10.37 -34.13
N GLU A 73 -3.66 10.67 -35.43
CA GLU A 73 -2.65 10.24 -36.39
C GLU A 73 -1.36 11.07 -36.20
N GLY A 74 -0.21 10.39 -36.11
CA GLY A 74 1.10 11.02 -35.98
C GLY A 74 1.83 11.11 -37.33
N ASP A 75 2.24 12.33 -37.70
CA ASP A 75 3.03 12.58 -38.92
C ASP A 75 4.55 12.42 -38.65
N LYS A 76 5.32 12.15 -39.71
CA LYS A 76 6.74 11.74 -39.62
C LYS A 76 7.71 12.93 -39.74
N SER A 77 8.73 12.99 -38.90
CA SER A 77 10.17 13.15 -39.25
C SER A 77 11.01 13.78 -38.13
N GLY A 78 12.33 13.52 -38.13
CA GLY A 78 13.33 14.34 -37.44
C GLY A 78 14.23 13.61 -36.44
N THR A 79 15.27 12.93 -36.92
CA THR A 79 16.41 12.52 -36.09
C THR A 79 17.35 13.71 -35.84
N VAL A 80 17.84 13.86 -34.61
CA VAL A 80 18.98 14.73 -34.26
C VAL A 80 19.88 13.97 -33.29
N ASP A 81 21.07 13.57 -33.77
CA ASP A 81 22.15 13.08 -32.90
C ASP A 81 22.78 14.26 -32.16
N ASN A 82 23.02 14.09 -30.86
CA ASN A 82 23.96 14.91 -30.09
C ASN A 82 24.78 14.00 -29.17
N VAL A 83 26.09 13.96 -29.39
CA VAL A 83 27.05 13.20 -28.59
C VAL A 83 27.74 14.14 -27.60
N ILE A 84 27.65 13.83 -26.31
CA ILE A 84 28.38 14.50 -25.23
C ILE A 84 29.18 13.42 -24.45
N ARG A 85 30.32 13.80 -23.85
CA ARG A 85 31.31 12.88 -23.25
C ARG A 85 31.88 13.48 -21.95
N LEU A 86 32.04 12.62 -20.91
CA LEU A 86 32.73 12.84 -19.61
C LEU A 86 31.96 13.74 -18.60
N SER A 87 31.93 13.52 -17.27
CA SER A 87 32.49 12.46 -16.39
C SER A 87 32.01 12.55 -14.90
N ASP A 88 31.74 11.38 -14.31
CA ASP A 88 31.77 10.95 -12.89
C ASP A 88 30.92 11.64 -11.79
N GLU A 89 30.12 10.80 -11.11
CA GLU A 89 29.33 10.93 -9.86
C GLU A 89 28.37 12.13 -9.66
N ALA A 90 28.79 13.38 -9.91
CA ALA A 90 27.85 14.52 -9.88
C ALA A 90 26.81 14.44 -11.01
N ASP A 91 27.13 13.71 -12.09
CA ASP A 91 26.29 13.53 -13.26
C ASP A 91 25.08 12.61 -13.01
N ALA A 92 25.03 11.78 -11.95
CA ALA A 92 23.95 10.81 -11.77
C ALA A 92 22.62 11.48 -11.35
N GLU A 93 22.68 12.36 -10.34
CA GLU A 93 21.52 13.14 -9.88
C GLU A 93 21.10 14.16 -10.96
N GLU A 94 22.05 14.87 -11.57
CA GLU A 94 21.79 15.80 -12.68
C GLU A 94 21.16 15.07 -13.88
N ARG A 95 21.60 13.85 -14.22
CA ARG A 95 21.01 13.07 -15.32
C ARG A 95 19.61 12.57 -14.99
N GLN A 96 19.36 12.11 -13.77
CA GLN A 96 18.02 11.69 -13.33
C GLN A 96 17.06 12.88 -13.27
N TYR A 97 17.55 14.06 -12.88
CA TYR A 97 16.87 15.34 -12.96
C TYR A 97 16.54 15.72 -14.41
N GLN A 98 17.52 15.75 -15.32
CA GLN A 98 17.28 16.05 -16.74
C GLN A 98 16.32 15.05 -17.42
N LEU A 99 16.40 13.75 -17.07
CA LEU A 99 15.45 12.73 -17.55
C LEU A 99 14.03 12.95 -17.01
N THR A 100 13.91 13.31 -15.73
CA THR A 100 12.62 13.67 -15.11
C THR A 100 12.03 14.92 -15.78
N LEU A 101 12.82 15.98 -15.96
CA LEU A 101 12.42 17.19 -16.69
C LEU A 101 12.01 16.89 -18.14
N GLN A 102 12.72 16.00 -18.83
CA GLN A 102 12.43 15.59 -20.20
C GLN A 102 11.12 14.79 -20.29
N ASN A 103 10.91 13.82 -19.39
CA ASN A 103 9.69 13.02 -19.34
C ASN A 103 8.45 13.88 -19.01
N ILE A 104 8.56 14.78 -18.03
CA ILE A 104 7.51 15.72 -17.68
C ILE A 104 7.25 16.68 -18.86
N GLY A 105 8.30 17.20 -19.50
CA GLY A 105 8.20 18.04 -20.70
C GLY A 105 7.51 17.36 -21.90
N ASN A 106 7.70 16.06 -22.05
CA ASN A 106 7.06 15.25 -23.10
C ASN A 106 5.58 14.92 -22.80
N SER A 107 5.12 15.06 -21.54
CA SER A 107 3.72 14.75 -21.19
C SER A 107 2.68 15.67 -21.86
N GLY A 108 3.13 16.84 -22.34
CA GLY A 108 2.30 17.83 -23.02
C GLY A 108 1.39 18.62 -22.07
N VAL A 109 0.81 19.70 -22.59
CA VAL A 109 -0.09 20.58 -21.85
C VAL A 109 -1.52 20.02 -21.82
N VAL A 110 -2.22 20.24 -20.71
CA VAL A 110 -3.64 19.90 -20.53
C VAL A 110 -4.52 20.71 -21.50
N SER A 111 -5.54 20.07 -22.09
CA SER A 111 -6.47 20.74 -23.02
C SER A 111 -7.33 21.80 -22.32
N ALA A 112 -7.89 22.73 -23.10
CA ALA A 112 -8.82 23.73 -22.56
C ALA A 112 -10.14 23.12 -22.04
N ASP A 113 -10.45 21.90 -22.47
CA ASP A 113 -11.69 21.19 -22.14
C ASP A 113 -11.59 20.35 -20.86
N PHE A 114 -10.38 20.14 -20.31
CA PHE A 114 -10.18 19.38 -19.07
C PHE A 114 -10.95 19.99 -17.89
N ARG A 115 -11.61 19.12 -17.12
CA ARG A 115 -12.31 19.43 -15.87
C ARG A 115 -11.82 18.49 -14.79
N TYR A 116 -11.55 18.99 -13.59
CA TYR A 116 -11.18 18.14 -12.46
C TYR A 116 -12.37 17.26 -12.01
N GLU A 117 -13.57 17.76 -12.24
CA GLU A 117 -14.86 17.12 -11.99
C GLU A 117 -15.09 15.85 -12.84
N GLU A 118 -14.35 15.68 -13.94
CA GLU A 118 -14.39 14.48 -14.80
C GLU A 118 -13.45 13.36 -14.31
N ASN A 119 -12.57 13.65 -13.35
CA ASN A 119 -11.70 12.68 -12.68
C ASN A 119 -11.90 12.74 -11.15
N PRO A 120 -13.11 12.45 -10.63
CA PRO A 120 -13.38 12.48 -9.20
C PRO A 120 -12.72 11.29 -8.49
N PHE A 121 -12.32 11.49 -7.24
CA PHE A 121 -11.95 10.37 -6.37
C PHE A 121 -13.16 9.47 -6.14
N LEU A 122 -13.01 8.16 -6.37
CA LEU A 122 -14.09 7.19 -6.23
C LEU A 122 -14.00 6.50 -4.86
N PHE A 123 -15.00 6.73 -4.01
CA PHE A 123 -15.23 5.96 -2.79
C PHE A 123 -16.41 5.02 -3.00
N THR A 124 -16.32 3.82 -2.44
CA THR A 124 -17.52 2.99 -2.20
C THR A 124 -18.35 3.66 -1.09
N ASN A 125 -19.68 3.51 -1.09
CA ASN A 125 -20.51 4.08 -0.02
C ASN A 125 -20.45 3.25 1.28
N ASP A 126 -19.67 2.16 1.30
CA ASP A 126 -19.70 1.15 2.36
C ASP A 126 -18.42 1.15 3.22
N GLU A 127 -17.38 1.90 2.80
CA GLU A 127 -16.08 1.95 3.48
C GLU A 127 -15.87 3.29 4.20
N THR A 128 -15.63 3.22 5.51
CA THR A 128 -15.22 4.38 6.32
C THR A 128 -13.71 4.60 6.18
N TRP A 129 -13.29 5.84 5.98
CA TRP A 129 -11.88 6.22 5.77
C TRP A 129 -11.45 7.38 6.68
N LEU A 130 -10.15 7.58 6.90
CA LEU A 130 -9.62 8.71 7.67
C LEU A 130 -9.36 9.92 6.78
N GLY A 131 -9.67 11.13 7.25
CA GLY A 131 -9.38 12.37 6.51
C GLY A 131 -9.36 13.64 7.34
N TYR A 132 -8.86 14.71 6.73
CA TYR A 132 -8.74 16.05 7.32
C TYR A 132 -9.67 17.05 6.62
N VAL A 133 -10.33 17.91 7.39
CA VAL A 133 -11.09 19.04 6.82
C VAL A 133 -10.09 20.11 6.37
N SER A 134 -9.93 20.30 5.07
CA SER A 134 -9.00 21.27 4.49
C SER A 134 -9.58 22.67 4.40
N ASN A 135 -10.87 22.79 4.06
CA ASN A 135 -11.59 24.05 3.92
C ASN A 135 -13.10 23.93 4.23
N VAL A 136 -13.77 25.06 4.45
CA VAL A 136 -15.23 25.17 4.66
C VAL A 136 -15.79 26.31 3.80
N ASP A 137 -16.72 26.01 2.90
CA ASP A 137 -17.38 27.02 2.07
C ASP A 137 -18.74 27.40 2.67
N ARG A 138 -18.77 28.61 3.26
CA ARG A 138 -19.94 29.21 3.92
C ARG A 138 -21.15 29.44 2.99
N TYR A 139 -20.92 29.55 1.68
CA TYR A 139 -21.93 29.83 0.66
C TYR A 139 -22.44 28.56 -0.01
N LYS A 140 -21.54 27.60 -0.32
CA LYS A 140 -21.90 26.28 -0.87
C LYS A 140 -22.47 25.33 0.18
N HIS A 141 -22.37 25.67 1.47
CA HIS A 141 -22.72 24.80 2.62
C HIS A 141 -21.93 23.49 2.59
N ALA A 142 -20.67 23.57 2.17
CA ALA A 142 -19.79 22.43 1.95
C ALA A 142 -18.58 22.49 2.89
N ILE A 143 -18.08 21.32 3.24
CA ILE A 143 -16.76 21.12 3.82
C ILE A 143 -15.92 20.39 2.79
N TYR A 144 -14.61 20.60 2.80
CA TYR A 144 -13.69 19.94 1.89
C TYR A 144 -12.78 19.04 2.70
N ILE A 145 -12.69 17.78 2.27
CA ILE A 145 -12.00 16.74 3.02
C ILE A 145 -10.91 16.15 2.13
N GLN A 146 -9.71 16.01 2.68
CA GLN A 146 -8.61 15.30 2.04
C GLN A 146 -8.42 13.95 2.74
N PRO A 147 -8.29 12.82 2.02
CA PRO A 147 -8.04 11.51 2.63
C PRO A 147 -6.65 11.44 3.24
N ASP A 148 -6.54 10.87 4.44
CA ASP A 148 -5.28 10.67 5.15
C ASP A 148 -4.30 9.80 4.33
N CYS A 149 -4.81 8.75 3.67
CA CYS A 149 -4.05 7.90 2.76
C CYS A 149 -3.49 8.62 1.52
N MET A 150 -3.92 9.85 1.23
CA MET A 150 -3.45 10.66 0.09
C MET A 150 -2.53 11.82 0.50
N MET A 151 -2.21 11.98 1.81
CA MET A 151 -1.33 13.06 2.29
C MET A 151 0.10 12.93 1.76
N SER A 152 0.67 11.73 1.78
CA SER A 152 1.99 11.45 1.18
C SER A 152 2.01 11.74 -0.33
N CYS A 153 0.93 11.41 -1.04
CA CYS A 153 0.76 11.73 -2.46
C CYS A 153 0.68 13.24 -2.70
N MET A 154 0.03 13.98 -1.80
CA MET A 154 -0.07 15.44 -1.86
C MET A 154 1.28 16.13 -1.64
N ASP A 155 2.05 15.69 -0.64
CA ASP A 155 3.39 16.20 -0.36
C ASP A 155 4.31 15.93 -1.55
N THR A 156 4.27 14.71 -2.10
CA THR A 156 5.06 14.32 -3.29
C THR A 156 4.69 15.18 -4.50
N LEU A 157 3.39 15.30 -4.82
CA LEU A 157 2.90 16.14 -5.91
C LEU A 157 3.32 17.61 -5.74
N THR A 158 3.25 18.14 -4.52
CA THR A 158 3.63 19.53 -4.22
C THR A 158 5.13 19.76 -4.41
N GLN A 159 5.95 18.82 -3.96
CA GLN A 159 7.41 18.83 -4.17
C GLN A 159 7.77 18.73 -5.66
N GLU A 160 7.16 17.81 -6.42
CA GLU A 160 7.42 17.67 -7.86
C GLU A 160 6.95 18.88 -8.67
N LEU A 161 5.80 19.48 -8.30
CA LEU A 161 5.31 20.72 -8.90
C LEU A 161 6.30 21.86 -8.66
N ASP A 162 6.75 22.07 -7.42
CA ASP A 162 7.67 23.15 -7.13
C ASP A 162 9.04 22.94 -7.79
N PHE A 163 9.57 21.72 -7.70
CA PHE A 163 10.81 21.32 -8.36
C PHE A 163 10.76 21.59 -9.88
N TYR A 164 9.72 21.13 -10.56
CA TYR A 164 9.59 21.30 -12.01
C TYR A 164 9.29 22.75 -12.42
N TYR A 165 8.42 23.45 -11.71
CA TYR A 165 7.97 24.79 -12.10
C TYR A 165 8.83 25.93 -11.52
N SER A 166 9.72 25.68 -10.57
CA SER A 166 10.77 26.63 -10.18
C SER A 166 11.99 26.58 -11.12
N ASP A 167 12.14 25.53 -11.92
CA ASP A 167 13.17 25.41 -12.95
C ASP A 167 13.05 26.48 -14.08
N PRO A 168 14.14 27.14 -14.51
CA PRO A 168 14.12 28.11 -15.63
C PRO A 168 13.61 27.55 -16.97
N VAL A 169 13.80 26.27 -17.27
CA VAL A 169 13.28 25.58 -18.48
C VAL A 169 11.75 25.59 -18.51
N SER A 170 11.09 25.73 -17.35
CA SER A 170 9.64 25.89 -17.26
C SER A 170 9.12 27.29 -17.62
N GLU A 171 9.98 28.29 -17.85
CA GLU A 171 9.56 29.63 -18.32
C GLU A 171 8.79 29.57 -19.64
N LYS A 172 9.09 28.59 -20.51
CA LYS A 172 8.34 28.34 -21.76
C LYS A 172 6.86 27.97 -21.52
N LEU A 173 6.49 27.61 -20.29
CA LEU A 173 5.12 27.28 -19.88
C LEU A 173 4.37 28.47 -19.30
N ILE A 174 4.97 29.66 -19.23
CA ILE A 174 4.32 30.88 -18.74
C ILE A 174 3.07 31.22 -19.59
N VAL A 175 1.97 31.55 -18.91
CA VAL A 175 0.69 31.84 -19.54
C VAL A 175 0.49 33.35 -19.65
N HIS A 176 0.76 33.90 -20.83
CA HIS A 176 0.56 35.33 -21.10
C HIS A 176 -0.91 35.77 -21.19
N LYS A 177 -1.84 34.84 -21.44
CA LYS A 177 -3.28 35.11 -21.49
C LYS A 177 -4.04 34.14 -20.59
N VAL A 178 -4.36 34.62 -19.39
CA VAL A 178 -5.21 33.92 -18.43
C VAL A 178 -6.66 33.95 -18.93
N ALA A 179 -7.45 32.92 -18.62
CA ALA A 179 -8.88 32.85 -18.92
C ALA A 179 -9.58 31.95 -17.91
N ALA A 180 -10.81 32.31 -17.53
CA ALA A 180 -11.63 31.53 -16.61
C ALA A 180 -11.98 30.15 -17.20
N GLY A 181 -12.18 29.17 -16.33
CA GLY A 181 -12.51 27.79 -16.68
C GLY A 181 -11.31 26.89 -17.00
N LEU A 182 -10.08 27.37 -16.83
CA LEU A 182 -8.87 26.66 -17.26
C LEU A 182 -7.99 26.19 -16.08
N PRO A 183 -7.48 24.95 -16.11
CA PRO A 183 -6.54 24.43 -15.12
C PRO A 183 -5.13 24.99 -15.36
N ARG A 184 -4.43 25.38 -14.29
CA ARG A 184 -3.09 25.98 -14.32
C ARG A 184 -2.27 25.54 -13.11
N VAL A 185 -1.02 26.00 -13.07
CA VAL A 185 -0.18 25.97 -11.89
C VAL A 185 0.12 27.41 -11.47
N SER A 186 0.08 27.68 -10.17
CA SER A 186 0.35 29.01 -9.59
C SER A 186 1.04 28.90 -8.24
N LYS A 187 1.81 29.91 -7.85
CA LYS A 187 2.51 29.95 -6.56
C LYS A 187 1.58 30.38 -5.41
N TYR A 188 1.69 29.67 -4.28
CA TYR A 188 1.20 30.06 -2.96
C TYR A 188 2.34 29.86 -1.96
N GLU A 189 2.63 30.84 -1.10
CA GLU A 189 3.74 30.78 -0.13
C GLU A 189 5.08 30.29 -0.74
N GLU A 190 5.40 30.80 -1.92
CA GLU A 190 6.52 30.42 -2.81
C GLU A 190 6.48 29.02 -3.46
N VAL A 191 5.55 28.14 -3.10
CA VAL A 191 5.44 26.78 -3.63
C VAL A 191 4.42 26.72 -4.78
N TYR A 192 4.69 25.95 -5.84
CA TYR A 192 3.74 25.77 -6.94
C TYR A 192 2.64 24.74 -6.63
N HIS A 193 1.38 25.13 -6.84
CA HIS A 193 0.20 24.28 -6.67
C HIS A 193 -0.68 24.24 -7.91
N ARG A 194 -1.49 23.19 -8.03
CA ARG A 194 -2.53 23.08 -9.06
C ARG A 194 -3.69 24.02 -8.75
N VAL A 195 -4.10 24.81 -9.74
CA VAL A 195 -5.17 25.80 -9.58
C VAL A 195 -6.17 25.75 -10.73
N TYR A 196 -7.39 26.19 -10.44
CA TYR A 196 -8.45 26.44 -11.41
C TYR A 196 -8.79 27.93 -11.43
N ILE A 197 -8.82 28.55 -12.61
CA ILE A 197 -9.16 29.98 -12.73
C ILE A 197 -10.68 30.12 -12.72
N LYS A 198 -11.24 30.60 -11.62
CA LYS A 198 -12.68 30.81 -11.44
C LYS A 198 -13.16 32.08 -12.16
N GLU A 199 -12.44 33.19 -12.00
CA GLU A 199 -12.75 34.47 -12.63
C GLU A 199 -11.47 35.17 -13.13
N ASN A 200 -11.58 35.93 -14.22
CA ASN A 200 -10.49 36.71 -14.77
C ASN A 200 -10.92 38.18 -14.97
N HIS A 201 -10.31 39.07 -14.19
CA HIS A 201 -10.45 40.52 -14.27
C HIS A 201 -9.12 41.12 -14.80
N PHE A 202 -9.16 42.31 -15.41
CA PHE A 202 -8.04 42.84 -16.20
C PHE A 202 -6.66 42.86 -15.51
N LEU A 203 -6.61 43.00 -14.18
CA LEU A 203 -5.38 42.98 -13.37
C LEU A 203 -5.33 41.85 -12.32
N LYS A 204 -6.41 41.07 -12.16
CA LYS A 204 -6.58 40.12 -11.04
C LYS A 204 -7.36 38.89 -11.47
N CYS A 205 -7.01 37.73 -10.94
CA CYS A 205 -7.78 36.50 -11.14
C CYS A 205 -8.25 35.95 -9.80
N VAL A 206 -9.49 35.45 -9.77
CA VAL A 206 -9.95 34.62 -8.66
C VAL A 206 -9.61 33.19 -9.03
N ILE A 207 -8.79 32.54 -8.23
CA ILE A 207 -8.30 31.18 -8.45
C ILE A 207 -8.69 30.28 -7.27
N THR A 208 -8.85 28.99 -7.54
CA THR A 208 -9.08 27.97 -6.51
C THR A 208 -7.96 26.94 -6.57
N TYR A 209 -7.26 26.74 -5.45
CA TYR A 209 -6.25 25.69 -5.27
C TYR A 209 -6.97 24.34 -5.14
N VAL A 210 -6.93 23.52 -6.19
CA VAL A 210 -7.87 22.38 -6.33
C VAL A 210 -7.65 21.26 -5.32
N ASP A 211 -6.44 21.20 -4.76
CA ASP A 211 -6.07 20.22 -3.73
C ASP A 211 -6.39 20.68 -2.31
N LEU A 212 -6.81 21.94 -2.13
CA LEU A 212 -7.15 22.57 -0.85
C LEU A 212 -8.59 23.15 -0.80
N ASP A 213 -9.26 23.28 -1.96
CA ASP A 213 -10.40 24.20 -2.26
C ASP A 213 -10.25 25.63 -1.72
N MET A 214 -9.02 26.07 -1.41
CA MET A 214 -8.79 27.45 -1.00
C MET A 214 -8.98 28.37 -2.21
N THR A 215 -9.73 29.47 -2.06
CA THR A 215 -9.95 30.45 -3.13
C THR A 215 -9.29 31.79 -2.79
N GLU A 216 -8.52 32.34 -3.73
CA GLU A 216 -7.73 33.56 -3.55
C GLU A 216 -7.89 34.52 -4.75
N GLU A 217 -7.78 35.82 -4.49
CA GLU A 217 -7.72 36.87 -5.52
C GLU A 217 -6.27 37.30 -5.76
N VAL A 218 -5.61 36.70 -6.76
CA VAL A 218 -4.20 36.97 -7.08
C VAL A 218 -4.05 38.03 -8.17
N GLN A 219 -2.96 38.81 -8.13
CA GLN A 219 -2.64 39.74 -9.21
C GLN A 219 -2.10 38.99 -10.43
N VAL A 220 -2.53 39.38 -11.63
CA VAL A 220 -2.04 38.81 -12.89
C VAL A 220 -0.68 39.42 -13.22
N ASN A 221 0.37 38.90 -12.58
CA ASN A 221 1.75 39.17 -12.97
C ASN A 221 2.20 38.17 -14.06
N LYS A 222 3.29 38.48 -14.77
CA LYS A 222 3.75 37.68 -15.92
C LYS A 222 4.29 36.28 -15.57
N VAL A 223 4.58 35.98 -14.30
CA VAL A 223 5.15 34.69 -13.87
C VAL A 223 4.20 33.86 -13.00
N GLN A 224 3.07 34.44 -12.56
CA GLN A 224 2.12 33.83 -11.63
C GLN A 224 1.49 32.53 -12.14
N PHE A 225 1.35 32.37 -13.45
CA PHE A 225 0.61 31.27 -14.05
C PHE A 225 1.45 30.53 -15.08
N LYS A 226 1.55 29.21 -14.89
CA LYS A 226 2.15 28.28 -15.85
C LYS A 226 1.11 27.26 -16.33
N TYR A 227 1.28 26.76 -17.55
CA TYR A 227 0.44 25.71 -18.11
C TYR A 227 0.58 24.43 -17.29
N LEU A 228 -0.54 23.85 -16.87
CA LEU A 228 -0.56 22.53 -16.24
C LEU A 228 -0.21 21.46 -17.28
N LEU A 229 0.71 20.58 -16.92
CA LEU A 229 1.12 19.44 -17.73
C LEU A 229 0.26 18.21 -17.42
N LYS A 230 0.05 17.35 -18.43
CA LYS A 230 -0.83 16.17 -18.29
C LYS A 230 -0.37 15.18 -17.23
N TYR A 231 0.93 15.15 -16.93
CA TYR A 231 1.51 14.37 -15.84
C TYR A 231 0.87 14.76 -14.49
N PHE A 232 1.02 16.03 -14.09
CA PHE A 232 0.44 16.57 -12.84
C PHE A 232 -1.10 16.62 -12.83
N ALA A 233 -1.75 16.56 -13.99
CA ALA A 233 -3.20 16.51 -14.12
C ALA A 233 -3.79 15.08 -14.06
N ALA A 234 -2.94 14.04 -14.04
CA ALA A 234 -3.40 12.65 -13.98
C ALA A 234 -3.99 12.29 -12.60
N LEU A 235 -3.47 12.89 -11.52
CA LEU A 235 -4.03 12.75 -10.18
C LEU A 235 -5.38 13.48 -10.08
N PRO A 236 -6.39 12.90 -9.40
CA PRO A 236 -7.65 13.59 -9.10
C PRO A 236 -7.40 14.81 -8.20
N ALA A 237 -8.35 15.73 -8.11
CA ALA A 237 -8.29 16.82 -7.12
C ALA A 237 -8.43 16.23 -5.70
N LEU A 238 -7.52 16.59 -4.79
CA LEU A 238 -7.42 15.95 -3.48
C LEU A 238 -8.38 16.54 -2.42
N ALA A 239 -8.93 17.74 -2.64
CA ALA A 239 -9.97 18.31 -1.79
C ALA A 239 -11.36 17.85 -2.26
N ILE A 240 -11.93 16.85 -1.59
CA ILE A 240 -13.23 16.26 -1.94
C ILE A 240 -14.36 17.15 -1.40
N PRO A 241 -15.31 17.63 -2.24
CA PRO A 241 -16.46 18.39 -1.79
C PRO A 241 -17.43 17.49 -1.02
N CYS A 242 -17.59 17.77 0.27
CA CYS A 242 -18.43 17.01 1.19
C CYS A 242 -19.52 17.89 1.83
N ARG A 243 -20.58 17.24 2.31
CA ARG A 243 -21.66 17.85 3.09
C ARG A 243 -22.04 16.93 4.23
N LEU A 244 -22.35 17.48 5.39
CA LEU A 244 -22.80 16.66 6.52
C LEU A 244 -24.17 16.04 6.21
N ALA A 245 -24.24 14.71 6.29
CA ALA A 245 -25.44 13.91 6.11
C ALA A 245 -26.45 14.17 7.24
N ASP A 246 -27.72 13.90 6.94
CA ASP A 246 -28.85 13.92 7.89
C ASP A 246 -29.09 15.23 8.66
N ILE A 247 -28.50 16.35 8.20
CA ILE A 247 -28.71 17.69 8.76
C ILE A 247 -29.06 18.75 7.71
N GLU A 248 -29.76 19.80 8.15
CA GLU A 248 -29.93 21.07 7.44
C GLU A 248 -29.39 22.21 8.30
N TYR A 249 -28.39 22.94 7.81
CA TYR A 249 -27.82 24.08 8.53
C TYR A 249 -28.83 25.20 8.76
N LYS A 250 -28.68 25.93 9.87
CA LYS A 250 -29.33 27.23 10.01
C LYS A 250 -28.70 28.21 9.04
N LEU A 251 -29.52 28.76 8.14
CA LEU A 251 -29.08 29.73 7.15
C LEU A 251 -29.51 31.16 7.51
N ASN A 252 -28.64 32.12 7.24
CA ASN A 252 -28.94 33.55 7.25
C ASN A 252 -28.61 34.11 5.86
N ASN A 253 -29.58 34.70 5.17
CA ASN A 253 -29.44 35.16 3.77
C ASN A 253 -28.85 34.09 2.82
N HIS A 254 -29.29 32.84 2.95
CA HIS A 254 -28.79 31.66 2.20
C HIS A 254 -27.33 31.25 2.49
N GLU A 255 -26.67 31.83 3.49
CA GLU A 255 -25.32 31.43 3.95
C GLU A 255 -25.41 30.67 5.28
N MET A 256 -24.45 29.79 5.59
CA MET A 256 -24.32 29.26 6.95
C MET A 256 -24.13 30.41 7.95
N THR A 257 -24.68 30.30 9.17
CA THR A 257 -24.43 31.33 10.20
C THR A 257 -22.93 31.46 10.50
N LEU A 258 -22.49 32.62 10.99
CA LEU A 258 -21.08 32.81 11.37
C LEU A 258 -20.65 31.85 12.50
N GLU A 259 -21.58 31.46 13.37
CA GLU A 259 -21.37 30.50 14.45
C GLU A 259 -21.16 29.08 13.89
N THR A 260 -22.07 28.63 13.02
CA THR A 260 -21.95 27.36 12.27
C THR A 260 -20.65 27.29 11.46
N TYR A 261 -20.28 28.40 10.79
CA TYR A 261 -19.05 28.46 9.99
C TYR A 261 -17.78 28.35 10.85
N LYS A 262 -17.72 29.04 11.99
CA LYS A 262 -16.58 28.95 12.91
C LYS A 262 -16.40 27.54 13.43
N GLU A 263 -17.49 26.96 13.96
CA GLU A 263 -17.51 25.61 14.49
C GLU A 263 -17.05 24.55 13.46
N LEU A 264 -17.44 24.70 12.19
CA LEU A 264 -16.94 23.84 11.10
C LEU A 264 -15.49 24.15 10.71
N ASN A 265 -15.07 25.43 10.72
CA ASN A 265 -13.71 25.82 10.35
C ASN A 265 -12.68 25.43 11.43
N ASP A 266 -13.09 25.31 12.69
CA ASP A 266 -12.23 24.86 13.78
C ASP A 266 -11.85 23.36 13.63
N LEU A 267 -12.65 22.55 12.92
CA LEU A 267 -12.32 21.17 12.53
C LEU A 267 -10.98 21.04 11.78
N ARG A 268 -10.58 22.10 11.07
CA ARG A 268 -9.31 22.17 10.32
C ARG A 268 -8.08 22.05 11.23
N GLN A 269 -8.26 22.17 12.55
CA GLN A 269 -7.20 22.08 13.56
C GLN A 269 -7.30 20.83 14.44
N THR A 270 -8.35 19.99 14.29
CA THR A 270 -8.66 18.90 15.23
C THR A 270 -8.85 17.53 14.58
N GLY A 271 -8.41 17.36 13.32
CA GLY A 271 -8.39 16.05 12.65
C GLY A 271 -7.23 15.14 13.10
N PRO A 272 -7.17 13.89 12.60
CA PRO A 272 -8.04 13.31 11.58
C PRO A 272 -9.43 12.92 12.09
N PHE A 273 -10.36 12.71 11.17
CA PHE A 273 -11.72 12.22 11.42
C PHE A 273 -11.98 10.93 10.65
N TYR A 274 -12.80 10.05 11.22
CA TYR A 274 -13.41 8.95 10.48
C TYR A 274 -14.59 9.49 9.66
N ILE A 275 -14.56 9.24 8.35
CA ILE A 275 -15.51 9.71 7.35
C ILE A 275 -16.37 8.54 6.90
N GLU A 276 -17.64 8.51 7.30
CA GLU A 276 -18.63 7.54 6.83
C GLU A 276 -19.34 8.13 5.59
N PRO A 277 -19.05 7.65 4.35
CA PRO A 277 -19.79 8.07 3.17
C PRO A 277 -21.23 7.55 3.23
N CYS A 278 -22.21 8.38 2.87
CA CYS A 278 -23.62 7.98 2.84
C CYS A 278 -24.18 7.90 1.42
N LYS A 279 -23.97 8.94 0.60
CA LYS A 279 -24.36 9.01 -0.83
C LYS A 279 -23.89 10.30 -1.48
N THR A 280 -23.69 10.30 -2.80
CA THR A 280 -23.43 11.53 -3.58
C THR A 280 -24.72 12.30 -3.85
N SER A 281 -24.68 13.64 -3.73
CA SER A 281 -25.79 14.53 -4.09
C SER A 281 -25.27 15.87 -4.61
N ASN A 282 -25.72 16.28 -5.80
CA ASN A 282 -25.34 17.56 -6.44
C ASN A 282 -23.83 17.78 -6.56
N GLY A 283 -23.06 16.72 -6.85
CA GLY A 283 -21.60 16.80 -6.98
C GLY A 283 -20.82 16.85 -5.66
N ALA A 284 -21.49 16.73 -4.50
CA ALA A 284 -20.84 16.60 -3.20
C ALA A 284 -21.18 15.24 -2.55
N LEU A 285 -20.24 14.69 -1.79
CA LEU A 285 -20.44 13.47 -1.00
C LEU A 285 -21.14 13.84 0.33
N LEU A 286 -22.29 13.21 0.62
CA LEU A 286 -22.90 13.32 1.95
C LEU A 286 -22.17 12.36 2.89
N VAL A 287 -21.66 12.87 4.00
CA VAL A 287 -20.82 12.14 4.97
C VAL A 287 -21.30 12.34 6.40
N LYS A 288 -21.04 11.37 7.29
CA LYS A 288 -20.93 11.63 8.73
C LYS A 288 -19.47 11.71 9.11
N LEU A 289 -19.15 12.61 10.04
CA LEU A 289 -17.82 12.72 10.62
C LEU A 289 -17.86 12.20 12.05
N TYR A 290 -16.90 11.36 12.41
CA TYR A 290 -16.64 10.96 13.78
C TYR A 290 -15.22 11.35 14.15
N ASP A 291 -15.02 11.85 15.37
CA ASP A 291 -13.69 12.04 15.92
C ASP A 291 -13.09 10.70 16.42
N VAL A 292 -11.90 10.78 17.01
CA VAL A 292 -11.17 9.62 17.55
C VAL A 292 -11.86 8.96 18.75
N ASP A 293 -12.82 9.64 19.38
CA ASP A 293 -13.64 9.14 20.48
C ASP A 293 -15.02 8.63 19.98
N GLU A 294 -15.14 8.35 18.67
CA GLU A 294 -16.36 7.92 17.97
C GLU A 294 -17.55 8.91 18.09
N SER A 295 -17.31 10.18 18.42
CA SER A 295 -18.38 11.16 18.58
C SER A 295 -18.80 11.75 17.24
N CYS A 296 -20.06 11.48 16.86
CA CYS A 296 -20.67 11.99 15.62
C CYS A 296 -20.77 13.52 15.63
N PHE A 297 -19.97 14.20 14.81
CA PHE A 297 -19.95 15.65 14.73
C PHE A 297 -21.25 16.24 14.17
N ASN A 298 -21.95 15.49 13.30
CA ASN A 298 -23.27 15.89 12.78
C ASN A 298 -24.27 16.10 13.95
N ASP A 299 -24.24 15.20 14.95
CA ASP A 299 -25.08 15.29 16.14
C ASP A 299 -24.61 16.40 17.09
N ILE A 300 -23.31 16.67 17.19
CA ILE A 300 -22.76 17.81 17.96
C ILE A 300 -23.28 19.14 17.39
N ILE A 301 -23.25 19.32 16.06
CA ILE A 301 -23.77 20.51 15.38
C ILE A 301 -25.28 20.69 15.60
N VAL A 302 -26.06 19.61 15.61
CA VAL A 302 -27.50 19.64 15.95
C VAL A 302 -27.72 19.94 17.43
N GLY A 303 -26.94 19.35 18.33
CA GLY A 303 -27.01 19.55 19.79
C GLY A 303 -26.66 20.98 20.22
N LYS A 304 -25.66 21.61 19.58
CA LYS A 304 -25.37 23.04 19.71
C LYS A 304 -26.47 23.93 19.11
N GLY A 305 -27.40 23.35 18.34
CA GLY A 305 -28.48 24.07 17.67
C GLY A 305 -27.99 24.88 16.47
N LEU A 306 -26.92 24.46 15.80
CA LEU A 306 -26.34 25.11 14.62
C LEU A 306 -26.90 24.54 13.30
N ALA A 307 -27.49 23.35 13.37
CA ALA A 307 -28.31 22.73 12.33
C ALA A 307 -29.59 22.10 12.92
N PHE A 308 -30.44 21.56 12.05
CA PHE A 308 -31.57 20.71 12.39
C PHE A 308 -31.34 19.32 11.81
N SER A 309 -31.76 18.25 12.50
CA SER A 309 -31.75 16.90 11.91
C SER A 309 -32.86 16.77 10.86
N SER A 310 -32.52 16.30 9.67
CA SER A 310 -33.45 16.19 8.53
C SER A 310 -34.30 14.92 8.55
N SER A 311 -34.02 13.98 9.45
CA SER A 311 -34.82 12.76 9.67
C SER A 311 -36.14 13.01 10.42
N PHE A 312 -36.31 14.18 11.03
CA PHE A 312 -37.58 14.56 11.66
C PHE A 312 -38.62 15.01 10.63
N PRO A 313 -39.81 14.38 10.56
CA PRO A 313 -40.84 14.78 9.60
C PRO A 313 -41.35 16.21 9.89
N ARG A 314 -41.25 17.10 8.89
CA ARG A 314 -41.65 18.52 8.93
C ARG A 314 -43.16 18.79 9.11
N THR A 315 -43.94 17.84 9.62
CA THR A 315 -45.40 17.97 9.84
C THR A 315 -45.77 18.72 11.13
N MET A 316 -44.79 19.13 11.94
CA MET A 316 -45.00 19.96 13.14
C MET A 316 -45.08 21.45 12.78
N THR A 317 -46.19 22.10 13.13
CA THR A 317 -46.38 23.54 12.94
C THR A 317 -45.38 24.37 13.78
N PRO A 318 -45.02 25.60 13.36
CA PRO A 318 -44.01 26.43 14.06
C PRO A 318 -44.29 26.68 15.54
N SER A 319 -45.55 26.65 15.96
CA SER A 319 -45.98 26.74 17.36
C SER A 319 -45.43 25.61 18.24
N THR A 320 -45.35 24.39 17.70
CA THR A 320 -45.05 23.16 18.45
C THR A 320 -43.54 22.92 18.58
N ILE A 321 -42.75 23.47 17.65
CA ILE A 321 -41.28 23.36 17.64
C ILE A 321 -40.66 24.15 18.80
N ASN A 322 -41.18 25.35 19.10
CA ASN A 322 -40.69 26.14 20.21
C ASN A 322 -40.92 25.45 21.57
N GLU A 323 -42.10 24.82 21.78
CA GLU A 323 -42.36 24.10 23.03
C GLU A 323 -41.48 22.86 23.18
N SER A 324 -41.23 22.07 22.13
CA SER A 324 -40.39 20.87 22.25
C SER A 324 -38.90 21.20 22.46
N GLN A 325 -38.37 22.22 21.77
CA GLN A 325 -36.99 22.67 21.93
C GLN A 325 -36.76 23.37 23.29
N GLU A 326 -37.74 24.12 23.80
CA GLU A 326 -37.64 24.72 25.13
C GLU A 326 -37.70 23.65 26.24
N ASN A 327 -38.49 22.58 26.05
CA ASN A 327 -38.51 21.44 26.97
C ASN A 327 -37.20 20.63 26.95
N GLN A 328 -36.62 20.35 25.77
CA GLN A 328 -35.29 19.72 25.68
C GLN A 328 -34.20 20.55 26.35
N ARG A 329 -34.20 21.89 26.18
CA ARG A 329 -33.30 22.79 26.91
C ARG A 329 -33.50 22.72 28.42
N LYS A 330 -34.75 22.66 28.90
CA LYS A 330 -35.07 22.53 30.34
C LYS A 330 -34.60 21.19 30.93
N ASP A 331 -34.59 20.11 30.15
CA ASP A 331 -34.14 18.80 30.63
C ASP A 331 -32.60 18.64 30.57
N GLN A 332 -31.92 19.23 29.57
CA GLN A 332 -30.45 19.31 29.58
C GLN A 332 -29.91 20.18 30.73
N LEU A 333 -30.57 21.31 31.04
CA LEU A 333 -30.22 22.15 32.21
C LEU A 333 -30.49 21.48 33.58
N LYS A 334 -31.28 20.40 33.64
CA LYS A 334 -31.42 19.59 34.86
C LYS A 334 -30.25 18.63 35.04
N PHE A 335 -29.73 18.06 33.96
CA PHE A 335 -28.61 17.11 34.03
C PHE A 335 -27.28 17.78 34.46
N SER A 336 -27.01 19.01 34.02
CA SER A 336 -25.77 19.73 34.36
C SER A 336 -25.69 20.22 35.82
N ASN A 337 -26.79 20.15 36.59
CA ASN A 337 -26.84 20.60 37.99
C ASN A 337 -26.79 19.45 39.03
N SER A 338 -26.58 18.20 38.61
CA SER A 338 -26.60 17.01 39.49
C SER A 338 -25.24 16.32 39.68
N ALA A 339 -24.13 17.05 39.57
CA ALA A 339 -22.78 16.53 39.75
C ALA A 339 -22.10 17.03 41.05
N ASN A 340 -22.75 16.84 42.21
CA ASN A 340 -22.09 16.98 43.51
C ASN A 340 -22.85 16.29 44.67
N SER A 341 -22.64 14.99 44.89
CA SER A 341 -22.18 14.43 46.18
C SER A 341 -22.42 12.92 46.35
N LYS A 342 -21.50 12.29 47.10
CA LYS A 342 -21.67 11.05 47.89
C LYS A 342 -22.05 9.76 47.17
N VAL A 343 -21.01 8.99 46.84
CA VAL A 343 -21.02 7.53 46.75
C VAL A 343 -21.66 6.90 48.01
N LYS A 344 -22.59 5.97 47.81
CA LYS A 344 -22.96 4.93 48.79
C LYS A 344 -23.22 3.60 48.06
N SER A 345 -22.65 2.53 48.61
CA SER A 345 -22.73 1.16 48.10
C SER A 345 -23.90 0.37 48.70
N TYR A 346 -24.59 -0.39 47.85
CA TYR A 346 -25.36 -1.61 48.17
C TYR A 346 -25.29 -2.49 46.92
N VAL A 347 -24.62 -3.65 46.93
CA VAL A 347 -25.10 -4.96 47.44
C VAL A 347 -26.41 -5.39 46.77
N CYS A 348 -26.30 -6.33 45.84
CA CYS A 348 -27.43 -7.00 45.17
C CYS A 348 -27.57 -8.44 45.72
N MET A 349 -28.80 -8.88 46.00
CA MET A 349 -29.12 -10.23 46.48
C MET A 349 -29.73 -11.11 45.37
N LYS A 350 -29.62 -12.43 45.56
CA LYS A 350 -30.10 -13.51 44.66
C LYS A 350 -31.60 -13.82 44.84
N GLU A 351 -32.04 -14.81 44.05
CA GLU A 351 -33.26 -15.65 44.17
C GLU A 351 -34.49 -15.14 43.38
N THR A 352 -35.31 -15.96 42.69
CA THR A 352 -35.27 -17.42 42.36
C THR A 352 -36.20 -17.75 41.17
N ASP A 353 -35.91 -18.85 40.48
CA ASP A 353 -36.76 -19.79 39.70
C ASP A 353 -38.22 -19.46 39.32
N THR A 354 -38.58 -19.84 38.09
CA THR A 354 -39.60 -20.90 37.88
C THR A 354 -39.56 -21.52 36.47
N ASN A 355 -39.64 -22.85 36.41
CA ASN A 355 -39.82 -23.69 35.21
C ASN A 355 -41.32 -24.10 35.14
N PRO A 356 -41.92 -24.41 33.98
CA PRO A 356 -42.17 -25.84 33.72
C PRO A 356 -42.27 -26.33 32.25
N LYS A 357 -41.66 -27.51 32.05
CA LYS A 357 -42.16 -28.71 31.31
C LYS A 357 -42.00 -28.82 29.78
N ALA A 358 -41.74 -30.08 29.39
CA ALA A 358 -41.45 -30.56 28.04
C ALA A 358 -42.55 -31.52 27.50
N VAL A 359 -42.47 -31.84 26.20
CA VAL A 359 -43.17 -32.97 25.53
C VAL A 359 -42.21 -33.63 24.53
N ASN A 360 -42.26 -34.97 24.42
CA ASN A 360 -41.38 -35.84 23.61
C ASN A 360 -41.91 -36.14 22.20
N SER A 361 -40.97 -36.38 21.26
CA SER A 361 -40.93 -37.56 20.34
C SER A 361 -39.71 -37.43 19.39
N ASN A 362 -38.65 -38.28 19.39
CA ASN A 362 -38.46 -39.73 19.12
C ASN A 362 -38.11 -40.09 17.65
N GLU A 363 -37.26 -41.13 17.52
CA GLU A 363 -36.83 -41.88 16.30
C GLU A 363 -35.69 -41.30 15.41
N ASN A 364 -34.80 -42.08 14.78
CA ASN A 364 -34.08 -43.34 15.15
C ASN A 364 -33.00 -43.70 14.08
N TYR A 365 -32.08 -44.65 14.41
CA TYR A 365 -30.98 -45.32 13.64
C TYR A 365 -29.54 -44.83 13.98
N LEU A 366 -28.64 -45.59 14.67
CA LEU A 366 -27.99 -46.90 14.39
C LEU A 366 -27.09 -46.85 13.13
N MET A 367 -25.79 -47.20 13.08
CA MET A 367 -24.83 -47.98 13.93
C MET A 367 -23.41 -47.34 13.81
N ASN A 368 -22.30 -47.69 14.52
CA ASN A 368 -21.94 -48.71 15.54
C ASN A 368 -20.66 -48.26 16.31
N ASP A 369 -20.29 -48.95 17.39
CA ASP A 369 -19.08 -48.71 18.20
C ASP A 369 -17.82 -49.52 17.78
N TYR A 370 -16.64 -49.07 18.24
CA TYR A 370 -15.58 -49.95 18.80
C TYR A 370 -14.67 -49.17 19.76
N ASP A 371 -14.68 -49.55 21.05
CA ASP A 371 -13.80 -49.02 22.11
C ASP A 371 -12.39 -49.65 22.06
N LEU A 372 -11.38 -48.89 22.52
CA LEU A 372 -10.18 -49.45 23.15
C LEU A 372 -9.42 -48.43 24.02
N ASP A 373 -9.81 -48.40 25.29
CA ASP A 373 -8.97 -48.37 26.50
C ASP A 373 -7.61 -47.62 26.46
N THR A 374 -7.51 -46.53 27.24
CA THR A 374 -6.23 -46.03 27.78
C THR A 374 -6.41 -45.63 29.25
N SER A 375 -5.46 -46.03 30.08
CA SER A 375 -5.40 -45.72 31.51
C SER A 375 -3.97 -45.35 31.93
N THR A 376 -3.79 -44.90 33.17
CA THR A 376 -2.54 -44.45 33.82
C THR A 376 -1.99 -43.08 33.36
N THR A 377 -1.45 -42.22 34.23
CA THR A 377 -1.55 -42.08 35.70
C THR A 377 -1.17 -40.63 36.04
N GLU A 378 -1.89 -39.96 36.94
CA GLU A 378 -1.49 -38.65 37.46
C GLU A 378 -0.32 -38.79 38.46
N THR A 379 0.54 -37.77 38.56
CA THR A 379 1.51 -37.62 39.66
C THR A 379 1.58 -36.16 40.11
N GLU A 380 1.63 -35.97 41.42
CA GLU A 380 1.52 -34.67 42.10
C GLU A 380 2.78 -33.81 41.97
N VAL A 381 2.63 -32.47 41.97
CA VAL A 381 3.65 -31.53 42.47
C VAL A 381 2.94 -30.42 43.26
N GLU A 382 3.58 -29.98 44.36
CA GLU A 382 2.98 -29.27 45.49
C GLU A 382 2.63 -27.79 45.27
N ASP A 383 1.68 -27.32 46.07
CA ASP A 383 1.25 -25.93 46.22
C ASP A 383 2.16 -25.16 47.20
N CYS A 384 2.49 -23.90 46.89
CA CYS A 384 3.12 -22.98 47.83
C CYS A 384 2.71 -21.52 47.56
N SER A 385 1.56 -21.14 48.12
CA SER A 385 1.06 -19.77 48.15
C SER A 385 2.02 -18.76 48.81
N LEU A 386 2.30 -17.64 48.14
CA LEU A 386 2.71 -16.39 48.80
C LEU A 386 2.07 -15.17 48.13
N THR A 387 1.59 -14.26 48.97
CA THR A 387 0.75 -13.12 48.60
C THR A 387 1.49 -12.00 47.88
N SER A 388 0.90 -11.41 46.84
CA SER A 388 1.21 -10.05 46.39
C SER A 388 -0.08 -9.21 46.25
N LYS A 389 0.03 -7.92 46.57
CA LYS A 389 -1.11 -6.98 46.61
C LYS A 389 -1.42 -6.45 45.22
N SER A 390 -2.68 -6.42 44.82
CA SER A 390 -3.12 -5.66 43.66
C SER A 390 -3.16 -4.16 43.98
N THR A 391 -2.28 -3.40 43.34
CA THR A 391 -2.45 -1.95 43.11
C THR A 391 -2.58 -1.77 41.61
N GLY A 392 -3.75 -1.36 41.14
CA GLY A 392 -4.01 -1.20 39.71
C GLY A 392 -3.39 0.07 39.15
N SER A 393 -3.03 0.02 37.87
CA SER A 393 -3.07 1.13 36.93
C SER A 393 -3.16 0.56 35.52
N SER A 394 -3.85 1.26 34.63
CA SER A 394 -4.02 0.95 33.23
C SER A 394 -2.75 1.22 32.40
N ASP A 395 -2.82 0.88 31.10
CA ASP A 395 -2.01 1.44 30.01
C ASP A 395 -0.56 0.94 29.85
N ALA A 396 -0.41 -0.38 29.79
CA ALA A 396 0.73 -1.01 29.12
C ALA A 396 0.47 -1.16 27.61
N LYS A 397 0.67 -0.08 26.82
CA LYS A 397 0.93 -0.24 25.38
C LYS A 397 2.17 -1.15 25.22
N PRO A 398 2.22 -2.07 24.24
CA PRO A 398 3.44 -2.82 23.94
C PRO A 398 4.54 -1.84 23.52
N SER A 399 5.52 -1.59 24.38
CA SER A 399 6.59 -0.66 24.06
C SER A 399 7.58 -1.28 23.07
N LEU A 400 7.84 -0.57 21.96
CA LEU A 400 8.93 -0.93 21.05
C LEU A 400 10.31 -0.90 21.74
N ASN A 401 10.41 -0.29 22.93
CA ASN A 401 11.62 -0.17 23.76
C ASN A 401 12.29 -1.51 24.14
N LYS A 402 11.72 -2.68 23.84
CA LYS A 402 12.46 -3.95 23.92
C LYS A 402 13.68 -4.01 22.97
N TRP A 403 13.74 -3.17 21.94
CA TRP A 403 14.88 -3.05 21.03
C TRP A 403 15.99 -2.10 21.53
N GLU A 404 15.79 -1.34 22.62
CA GLU A 404 16.79 -0.35 23.06
C GLU A 404 18.09 -0.97 23.63
N ASP A 405 18.09 -2.26 24.01
CA ASP A 405 19.33 -3.00 24.33
C ASP A 405 20.03 -3.55 23.06
N ASN A 406 20.11 -2.71 22.02
CA ASN A 406 20.94 -2.93 20.82
C ASN A 406 22.40 -3.25 21.16
N SER A 407 22.87 -2.97 22.38
CA SER A 407 24.21 -3.34 22.86
C SER A 407 24.48 -4.85 22.83
N ARG A 408 23.43 -5.69 22.96
CA ARG A 408 23.55 -7.16 22.85
C ARG A 408 23.58 -7.59 21.40
N ILE A 409 22.68 -7.07 20.57
CA ILE A 409 22.60 -7.38 19.14
C ILE A 409 23.91 -6.96 18.46
N ASN A 410 24.37 -5.72 18.66
CA ASN A 410 25.63 -5.23 18.09
C ASN A 410 26.85 -6.06 18.53
N ARG A 411 26.86 -6.60 19.76
CA ARG A 411 27.93 -7.50 20.22
C ARG A 411 27.90 -8.84 19.46
N HIS A 412 26.72 -9.42 19.27
CA HIS A 412 26.56 -10.66 18.51
C HIS A 412 26.80 -10.48 17.01
N LEU A 413 26.46 -9.32 16.43
CA LEU A 413 26.80 -8.98 15.04
C LEU A 413 28.32 -8.90 14.83
N GLN A 414 29.08 -8.38 15.81
CA GLN A 414 30.56 -8.39 15.78
C GLN A 414 31.18 -9.79 15.93
N ASP A 415 30.43 -10.77 16.42
CA ASP A 415 30.83 -12.18 16.51
C ASP A 415 30.49 -12.99 15.24
N LEU A 416 29.83 -12.37 14.25
CA LEU A 416 29.60 -12.95 12.92
C LEU A 416 30.86 -12.79 12.08
N LYS A 417 31.28 -13.90 11.47
CA LYS A 417 32.48 -14.00 10.64
C LYS A 417 32.19 -14.61 9.27
N VAL A 418 31.00 -15.16 9.06
CA VAL A 418 30.57 -15.81 7.82
C VAL A 418 29.08 -15.61 7.60
N ILE A 419 28.69 -15.10 6.44
CA ILE A 419 27.29 -15.05 6.00
C ILE A 419 27.06 -15.92 4.76
N PHE A 420 25.85 -16.46 4.66
CA PHE A 420 25.35 -17.14 3.47
C PHE A 420 23.95 -16.61 3.14
N GLU A 421 23.77 -15.99 1.98
CA GLU A 421 22.43 -15.72 1.47
C GLU A 421 21.93 -16.96 0.73
N PHE A 422 20.88 -17.58 1.27
CA PHE A 422 20.23 -18.70 0.61
C PHE A 422 19.13 -18.18 -0.33
N SER A 423 19.29 -18.48 -1.62
CA SER A 423 18.30 -18.15 -2.63
C SER A 423 18.06 -19.25 -3.64
N SER A 424 16.81 -19.42 -4.07
CA SER A 424 16.41 -20.41 -5.07
C SER A 424 16.23 -19.80 -6.47
N ASN A 425 16.69 -18.56 -6.68
CA ASN A 425 16.78 -17.78 -7.93
C ASN A 425 17.08 -16.28 -7.65
N CYS A 426 16.89 -15.82 -6.40
CA CYS A 426 16.89 -14.41 -6.01
C CYS A 426 18.22 -13.90 -5.41
N CYS A 427 19.33 -14.67 -5.47
CA CYS A 427 20.64 -14.10 -5.15
C CYS A 427 21.02 -13.09 -6.24
N ASP A 428 20.52 -13.32 -7.47
CA ASP A 428 20.62 -12.42 -8.63
C ASP A 428 22.09 -11.99 -8.82
N ASP A 429 22.36 -10.69 -8.92
CA ASP A 429 23.71 -10.14 -9.03
C ASP A 429 24.51 -10.13 -7.71
N GLY A 430 24.04 -10.77 -6.64
CA GLY A 430 24.70 -10.84 -5.33
C GLY A 430 24.85 -9.51 -4.59
N THR A 431 24.29 -8.40 -5.09
CA THR A 431 24.51 -7.04 -4.53
C THR A 431 23.96 -6.90 -3.12
N ILE A 432 22.83 -7.56 -2.80
CA ILE A 432 22.27 -7.55 -1.45
C ILE A 432 23.20 -8.31 -0.48
N THR A 433 23.69 -9.48 -0.88
CA THR A 433 24.64 -10.29 -0.10
C THR A 433 25.93 -9.53 0.18
N ALA A 434 26.48 -8.87 -0.85
CA ALA A 434 27.66 -8.01 -0.75
C ALA A 434 27.42 -6.84 0.22
N GLY A 435 26.30 -6.12 0.09
CA GLY A 435 25.96 -5.00 0.96
C GLY A 435 25.78 -5.37 2.43
N ILE A 436 25.24 -6.57 2.72
CA ILE A 436 25.17 -7.11 4.09
C ILE A 436 26.58 -7.46 4.60
N GLY A 437 27.41 -8.07 3.75
CA GLY A 437 28.81 -8.38 4.08
C GLY A 437 29.64 -7.14 4.41
N ASP A 438 29.55 -6.11 3.58
CA ASP A 438 30.21 -4.81 3.76
C ASP A 438 29.73 -4.12 5.04
N TYR A 439 28.41 -4.13 5.32
CA TYR A 439 27.84 -3.58 6.56
C TYR A 439 28.36 -4.30 7.82
N LEU A 440 28.57 -5.62 7.74
CA LEU A 440 29.15 -6.42 8.82
C LEU A 440 30.69 -6.37 8.87
N GLY A 441 31.35 -5.71 7.91
CA GLY A 441 32.81 -5.61 7.82
C GLY A 441 33.50 -6.94 7.46
N LEU A 442 32.83 -7.81 6.71
CA LEU A 442 33.34 -9.11 6.29
C LEU A 442 34.19 -9.01 5.02
N SER A 443 35.08 -9.97 4.82
CA SER A 443 35.81 -10.14 3.56
C SER A 443 35.08 -11.10 2.62
N LYS A 444 35.35 -11.01 1.31
CA LYS A 444 34.76 -11.85 0.26
C LYS A 444 34.74 -13.35 0.56
N GLU A 445 35.80 -13.87 1.18
CA GLU A 445 35.98 -15.30 1.49
C GLU A 445 35.03 -15.80 2.60
N ASN A 446 34.26 -14.87 3.17
CA ASN A 446 33.30 -15.07 4.24
C ASN A 446 31.89 -14.58 3.86
N ILE A 447 31.69 -14.11 2.63
CA ILE A 447 30.41 -13.68 2.10
C ILE A 447 30.03 -14.67 0.99
N PHE A 448 29.05 -15.53 1.25
CA PHE A 448 28.62 -16.57 0.32
C PHE A 448 27.23 -16.26 -0.23
N GLY A 449 27.08 -16.27 -1.56
CA GLY A 449 25.78 -16.19 -2.23
C GLY A 449 25.40 -17.57 -2.76
N GLY A 450 24.27 -18.10 -2.34
CA GLY A 450 23.74 -19.38 -2.79
C GLY A 450 22.68 -19.18 -3.87
N ASP A 451 22.93 -19.66 -5.09
CA ASP A 451 21.96 -19.67 -6.18
C ASP A 451 22.17 -20.90 -7.10
N VAL A 452 21.21 -21.14 -8.00
CA VAL A 452 21.26 -22.22 -9.01
C VAL A 452 22.06 -21.82 -10.25
N TYR A 453 22.15 -20.52 -10.54
CA TYR A 453 22.97 -19.95 -11.60
C TYR A 453 24.32 -19.47 -11.07
N GLU A 454 25.37 -19.51 -11.88
CA GLU A 454 26.70 -19.00 -11.50
C GLU A 454 26.84 -17.54 -11.94
N GLU A 455 26.34 -16.62 -11.10
CA GLU A 455 26.40 -15.16 -11.31
C GLU A 455 27.76 -14.57 -10.87
N GLN A 456 28.11 -13.37 -11.38
CA GLN A 456 29.45 -12.79 -11.23
C GLN A 456 29.48 -11.47 -10.45
N ASN A 457 29.35 -11.57 -9.12
CA ASN A 457 29.70 -10.49 -8.22
C ASN A 457 31.09 -10.72 -7.61
N GLU A 458 32.03 -9.81 -7.88
CA GLU A 458 33.40 -9.93 -7.40
C GLU A 458 33.56 -9.72 -5.89
N GLN A 459 32.54 -9.25 -5.17
CA GLN A 459 32.57 -9.07 -3.71
C GLN A 459 32.17 -10.32 -2.92
N ILE A 460 31.59 -11.33 -3.56
CA ILE A 460 31.08 -12.55 -2.88
C ILE A 460 31.69 -13.84 -3.45
N THR A 461 31.55 -14.92 -2.69
CA THR A 461 31.89 -16.28 -3.13
C THR A 461 30.60 -17.00 -3.52
N HIS A 462 30.38 -17.21 -4.82
CA HIS A 462 29.18 -17.92 -5.28
C HIS A 462 29.24 -19.42 -4.93
N VAL A 463 28.13 -19.96 -4.41
CA VAL A 463 27.95 -21.36 -4.05
C VAL A 463 26.77 -21.90 -4.85
N LYS A 464 27.02 -22.89 -5.71
CA LYS A 464 25.96 -23.48 -6.52
C LYS A 464 25.05 -24.37 -5.67
N ILE A 465 23.75 -24.08 -5.68
CA ILE A 465 22.72 -24.91 -5.06
C ILE A 465 22.26 -25.97 -6.07
N ASN A 466 22.19 -27.22 -5.64
CA ASN A 466 21.62 -28.29 -6.44
C ASN A 466 20.16 -28.50 -6.09
N GLU A 467 19.26 -27.71 -6.69
CA GLU A 467 17.79 -27.79 -6.58
C GLU A 467 17.24 -29.21 -6.38
N LYS A 468 17.67 -30.16 -7.22
CA LYS A 468 17.13 -31.53 -7.27
C LYS A 468 17.52 -32.38 -6.07
N GLN A 469 18.60 -32.02 -5.39
CA GLN A 469 19.10 -32.68 -4.18
C GLN A 469 18.93 -31.80 -2.94
N SER A 470 18.50 -30.55 -3.11
CA SER A 470 18.56 -29.45 -2.13
C SER A 470 19.95 -29.18 -1.52
N THR A 471 21.02 -29.75 -2.07
CA THR A 471 22.36 -29.72 -1.46
C THR A 471 23.11 -28.42 -1.72
N ILE A 472 23.88 -28.01 -0.70
CA ILE A 472 24.71 -26.80 -0.71
C ILE A 472 26.18 -27.21 -0.54
N ASP A 473 27.06 -26.80 -1.45
CA ASP A 473 28.51 -27.13 -1.43
C ASP A 473 29.28 -26.27 -0.42
N LEU A 474 28.88 -26.38 0.85
CA LEU A 474 29.54 -25.82 2.02
C LEU A 474 29.72 -26.91 3.08
N PRO A 475 30.84 -26.92 3.84
CA PRO A 475 30.99 -27.81 4.99
C PRO A 475 29.91 -27.57 6.06
N SER A 476 29.67 -28.56 6.91
CA SER A 476 28.83 -28.38 8.09
C SER A 476 29.42 -27.34 9.05
N ASP A 477 28.57 -26.68 9.84
CA ASP A 477 28.93 -25.68 10.86
C ASP A 477 29.80 -24.51 10.34
N ARG A 478 29.76 -24.22 9.03
CA ARG A 478 30.64 -23.23 8.38
C ARG A 478 30.13 -21.79 8.50
N VAL A 479 28.82 -21.60 8.57
CA VAL A 479 28.13 -20.31 8.47
C VAL A 479 27.69 -19.81 9.85
N ASP A 480 27.72 -18.49 10.06
CA ASP A 480 27.31 -17.88 11.34
C ASP A 480 25.92 -17.24 11.27
N LEU A 481 25.56 -16.73 10.10
CA LEU A 481 24.26 -16.12 9.78
C LEU A 481 23.84 -16.54 8.36
N ILE A 482 22.61 -17.04 8.22
CA ILE A 482 21.92 -17.22 6.95
C ILE A 482 20.89 -16.10 6.77
N THR A 483 20.85 -15.48 5.59
CA THR A 483 19.76 -14.61 5.15
C THR A 483 18.97 -15.28 4.04
N SER A 484 17.65 -15.08 4.01
CA SER A 484 16.81 -15.54 2.89
C SER A 484 15.58 -14.65 2.78
N PHE A 485 15.38 -14.07 1.60
CA PHE A 485 14.46 -12.95 1.42
C PHE A 485 13.52 -13.17 0.23
N VAL A 486 12.27 -13.56 0.52
CA VAL A 486 11.20 -13.78 -0.46
C VAL A 486 11.62 -14.94 -1.37
N THR A 487 11.84 -16.10 -0.75
CA THR A 487 12.56 -17.24 -1.33
C THR A 487 11.87 -18.57 -1.02
N PHE A 488 11.53 -18.84 0.25
CA PHE A 488 11.08 -20.16 0.70
C PHE A 488 9.75 -20.60 0.07
N HIS A 489 8.93 -19.66 -0.38
CA HIS A 489 7.69 -19.99 -1.10
C HIS A 489 7.93 -20.49 -2.54
N HIS A 490 9.14 -20.39 -3.09
CA HIS A 490 9.51 -21.00 -4.38
C HIS A 490 10.05 -22.44 -4.25
N ILE A 491 10.18 -22.96 -3.02
CA ILE A 491 10.90 -24.22 -2.76
C ILE A 491 9.95 -25.40 -2.60
N ASP A 492 9.97 -26.31 -3.57
CA ASP A 492 9.24 -27.58 -3.53
C ASP A 492 9.72 -28.50 -2.38
N GLN A 493 11.05 -28.67 -2.24
CA GLN A 493 11.68 -29.58 -1.28
C GLN A 493 12.04 -28.90 0.07
N LEU A 494 11.12 -28.10 0.62
CA LEU A 494 11.39 -27.25 1.79
C LEU A 494 12.08 -27.99 2.95
N GLU A 495 11.63 -29.19 3.32
CA GLU A 495 12.23 -29.99 4.42
C GLU A 495 13.70 -30.34 4.16
N SER A 496 14.03 -30.81 2.95
CA SER A 496 15.41 -31.11 2.54
C SER A 496 16.28 -29.85 2.55
N THR A 497 15.76 -28.73 2.05
CA THR A 497 16.46 -27.45 2.08
C THR A 497 16.71 -26.97 3.50
N LEU A 498 15.71 -27.00 4.39
CA LEU A 498 15.87 -26.61 5.79
C LEU A 498 16.91 -27.48 6.50
N SER A 499 16.92 -28.80 6.25
CA SER A 499 17.95 -29.72 6.75
C SER A 499 19.36 -29.34 6.30
N GLU A 500 19.52 -28.90 5.05
CA GLU A 500 20.82 -28.42 4.53
C GLU A 500 21.21 -27.05 5.11
N LEU A 501 20.26 -26.14 5.35
CA LEU A 501 20.52 -24.88 6.06
C LEU A 501 20.96 -25.13 7.52
N VAL A 502 20.30 -26.05 8.21
CA VAL A 502 20.69 -26.52 9.55
C VAL A 502 22.09 -27.10 9.53
N ARG A 503 22.42 -27.93 8.53
CA ARG A 503 23.74 -28.55 8.40
C ARG A 503 24.87 -27.52 8.27
N ILE A 504 24.70 -26.49 7.42
CA ILE A 504 25.77 -25.51 7.15
C ILE A 504 25.90 -24.42 8.22
N LEU A 505 24.83 -24.14 8.97
CA LEU A 505 24.80 -23.14 10.04
C LEU A 505 25.40 -23.71 11.32
N ARG A 506 26.34 -22.99 11.95
CA ARG A 506 26.91 -23.44 13.23
C ARG A 506 25.84 -23.47 14.34
N PRO A 507 25.96 -24.34 15.36
CA PRO A 507 25.10 -24.31 16.54
C PRO A 507 25.10 -22.94 17.22
N GLY A 508 23.92 -22.37 17.46
CA GLY A 508 23.75 -20.99 17.94
C GLY A 508 23.91 -19.91 16.87
N GLY A 509 24.11 -20.25 15.60
CA GLY A 509 24.02 -19.33 14.46
C GLY A 509 22.58 -18.86 14.20
N TYR A 510 22.43 -17.86 13.33
CA TYR A 510 21.14 -17.22 13.08
C TYR A 510 20.61 -17.47 11.66
N LEU A 511 19.28 -17.51 11.53
CA LEU A 511 18.56 -17.43 10.27
C LEU A 511 17.66 -16.19 10.30
N ILE A 512 17.87 -15.27 9.36
CA ILE A 512 17.00 -14.10 9.16
C ILE A 512 16.19 -14.33 7.89
N VAL A 513 14.86 -14.33 8.03
CA VAL A 513 13.94 -14.50 6.91
C VAL A 513 13.15 -13.22 6.67
N ARG A 514 12.87 -12.93 5.39
CA ARG A 514 11.82 -12.00 4.97
C ARG A 514 10.86 -12.78 4.08
N GLU A 515 9.57 -12.87 4.44
CA GLU A 515 8.61 -13.70 3.70
C GLU A 515 7.23 -13.07 3.62
N HIS A 516 6.40 -13.60 2.72
CA HIS A 516 4.98 -13.24 2.63
C HIS A 516 4.18 -13.90 3.75
N ASP A 517 3.37 -13.14 4.50
CA ASP A 517 2.38 -13.69 5.45
C ASP A 517 1.02 -13.89 4.74
N CYS A 518 0.94 -14.92 3.90
CA CYS A 518 -0.22 -15.22 3.06
C CYS A 518 -0.49 -16.73 2.96
N LYS A 519 -1.76 -17.13 2.91
CA LYS A 519 -2.17 -18.54 2.70
C LYS A 519 -2.47 -18.79 1.23
N ASN A 520 -2.07 -19.94 0.69
CA ASN A 520 -2.26 -20.32 -0.71
C ASN A 520 -3.73 -20.30 -1.20
N GLU A 521 -4.66 -20.81 -0.39
CA GLU A 521 -6.02 -21.10 -0.86
C GLU A 521 -6.95 -19.88 -0.76
N HIS A 522 -7.49 -19.48 -1.91
CA HIS A 522 -8.56 -18.49 -2.11
C HIS A 522 -8.33 -17.06 -1.57
N ALA A 523 -7.25 -16.78 -0.85
CA ALA A 523 -6.90 -15.42 -0.42
C ALA A 523 -6.65 -14.51 -1.63
N LEU A 524 -7.31 -13.34 -1.65
CA LEU A 524 -7.10 -12.30 -2.68
C LEU A 524 -5.61 -11.92 -2.81
N ARG A 525 -4.88 -11.94 -1.69
CA ARG A 525 -3.43 -11.66 -1.65
C ARG A 525 -2.59 -12.72 -2.37
N ALA A 526 -2.93 -14.01 -2.31
CA ALA A 526 -2.19 -15.04 -3.05
C ALA A 526 -2.40 -14.88 -4.57
N LYS A 527 -3.62 -14.53 -5.00
CA LYS A 527 -3.90 -14.16 -6.40
C LYS A 527 -3.07 -12.93 -6.84
N TYR A 528 -3.01 -11.90 -5.99
CA TYR A 528 -2.21 -10.70 -6.24
C TYR A 528 -0.72 -11.01 -6.38
N LEU A 529 -0.14 -11.76 -5.44
CA LEU A 529 1.27 -12.15 -5.50
C LEU A 529 1.57 -12.99 -6.76
N ASN A 530 0.73 -13.97 -7.10
CA ASN A 530 0.88 -14.73 -8.35
C ASN A 530 0.78 -13.85 -9.61
N PHE A 531 -0.06 -12.81 -9.59
CA PHE A 531 -0.14 -11.83 -10.68
C PHE A 531 1.12 -10.97 -10.79
N ILE A 532 1.72 -10.56 -9.66
CA ILE A 532 3.01 -9.84 -9.66
C ILE A 532 4.12 -10.73 -10.24
N HIS A 533 4.24 -11.98 -9.79
CA HIS A 533 5.19 -12.94 -10.37
C HIS A 533 4.99 -13.13 -11.88
N ALA A 534 3.74 -13.32 -12.32
CA ALA A 534 3.42 -13.43 -13.75
C ALA A 534 3.83 -12.17 -14.55
N ILE A 535 3.65 -10.97 -14.00
CA ILE A 535 4.12 -9.73 -14.61
C ILE A 535 5.64 -9.70 -14.70
N MET A 536 6.36 -10.03 -13.62
CA MET A 536 7.83 -10.05 -13.61
C MET A 536 8.40 -11.06 -14.61
N MET A 537 7.78 -12.24 -14.72
CA MET A 537 8.10 -13.27 -15.72
C MET A 537 7.95 -12.78 -17.15
N ILE A 538 6.85 -12.07 -17.45
CA ILE A 538 6.58 -11.59 -18.82
C ILE A 538 7.45 -10.37 -19.15
N ALA A 539 7.71 -9.52 -18.16
CA ALA A 539 8.57 -8.35 -18.28
C ALA A 539 10.06 -8.68 -18.32
N LYS A 540 10.46 -9.91 -17.97
CA LYS A 540 11.86 -10.35 -17.88
C LYS A 540 12.66 -9.47 -16.89
N VAL A 541 12.10 -9.24 -15.70
CA VAL A 541 12.66 -8.39 -14.64
C VAL A 541 13.26 -9.24 -13.53
N GLY A 542 14.46 -8.88 -13.06
CA GLY A 542 15.22 -9.61 -12.04
C GLY A 542 15.53 -11.04 -12.48
N GLU A 543 15.43 -11.99 -11.55
CA GLU A 543 15.61 -13.44 -11.75
C GLU A 543 14.92 -14.02 -13.01
N PHE A 544 13.79 -13.42 -13.41
CA PHE A 544 13.04 -13.88 -14.58
C PHE A 544 13.61 -13.46 -15.93
N ALA A 545 14.66 -12.63 -15.98
CA ALA A 545 15.33 -12.26 -17.22
C ALA A 545 15.86 -13.49 -17.97
N ASN A 546 16.42 -14.44 -17.23
CA ASN A 546 17.17 -15.59 -17.76
C ASN A 546 16.35 -16.90 -17.83
N SER A 547 15.24 -17.01 -17.10
CA SER A 547 14.43 -18.25 -16.99
C SER A 547 13.92 -18.79 -18.34
N SER A 548 13.69 -17.92 -19.32
CA SER A 548 13.14 -18.28 -20.63
C SER A 548 14.14 -18.87 -21.63
N SER A 549 15.46 -18.78 -21.40
CA SER A 549 16.48 -19.37 -22.29
C SER A 549 16.73 -20.84 -21.99
N ASN A 550 16.78 -21.21 -20.70
CA ASN A 550 17.26 -22.52 -20.24
C ASN A 550 16.31 -23.71 -20.52
N HIS A 551 15.02 -23.48 -20.71
CA HIS A 551 14.09 -24.57 -21.04
C HIS A 551 14.12 -25.00 -22.52
N ASN A 552 14.60 -24.16 -23.44
CA ASN A 552 14.62 -24.45 -24.88
C ASN A 552 15.95 -25.05 -25.40
N THR A 553 17.00 -25.12 -24.59
CA THR A 553 18.36 -25.59 -24.99
C THR A 553 18.46 -27.09 -25.32
N LYS A 554 17.38 -27.86 -25.27
CA LYS A 554 17.38 -29.25 -25.81
C LYS A 554 17.24 -29.32 -27.34
N ASN A 555 17.20 -28.18 -28.04
CA ASN A 555 17.03 -28.10 -29.50
C ASN A 555 18.04 -27.13 -30.16
N GLU A 556 19.33 -27.21 -29.80
CA GLU A 556 20.44 -26.36 -30.31
C GLU A 556 20.69 -26.36 -31.83
N ASN A 557 19.89 -27.08 -32.63
CA ASN A 557 19.99 -27.13 -34.10
C ASN A 557 18.94 -26.28 -34.85
N ALA A 558 18.07 -25.54 -34.14
CA ALA A 558 17.09 -24.67 -34.79
C ALA A 558 17.73 -23.33 -35.22
N SER A 559 17.65 -23.01 -36.50
CA SER A 559 18.17 -21.75 -37.07
C SER A 559 17.40 -20.53 -36.58
N HIS A 560 18.12 -19.41 -36.39
CA HIS A 560 17.63 -18.14 -35.85
C HIS A 560 16.48 -17.50 -36.67
N GLU A 561 16.22 -17.96 -37.90
CA GLU A 561 15.17 -17.43 -38.79
C GLU A 561 13.75 -17.97 -38.48
N ASP A 562 13.60 -19.07 -37.72
CA ASP A 562 12.28 -19.68 -37.46
C ASP A 562 11.51 -19.05 -36.27
N TYR A 563 12.11 -18.12 -35.53
CA TYR A 563 11.54 -17.61 -34.28
C TYR A 563 10.40 -16.57 -34.47
N GLU A 564 10.39 -15.80 -35.56
CA GLU A 564 9.50 -14.62 -35.69
C GLU A 564 8.02 -14.94 -36.03
N ASN A 565 7.67 -16.18 -36.40
CA ASN A 565 6.31 -16.53 -36.86
C ASN A 565 5.60 -17.60 -36.00
N ASN A 566 6.21 -18.06 -34.91
CA ASN A 566 5.73 -19.25 -34.20
C ASN A 566 4.80 -18.91 -33.03
N THR A 567 3.48 -18.80 -33.30
CA THR A 567 2.44 -18.56 -32.27
C THR A 567 2.40 -19.59 -31.12
N ASN A 568 3.12 -20.72 -31.25
CA ASN A 568 3.30 -21.68 -30.17
C ASN A 568 4.22 -21.17 -29.04
N THR A 569 5.04 -20.14 -29.26
CA THR A 569 5.94 -19.57 -28.23
C THR A 569 5.15 -19.01 -27.05
N TRP A 570 4.13 -18.19 -27.32
CA TRP A 570 3.31 -17.62 -26.25
C TRP A 570 2.50 -18.68 -25.50
N LEU A 571 1.86 -19.63 -26.18
CA LEU A 571 1.10 -20.68 -25.49
C LEU A 571 2.00 -21.50 -24.56
N THR A 572 3.26 -21.74 -24.95
CA THR A 572 4.26 -22.39 -24.12
C THR A 572 4.66 -21.53 -22.93
N GLN A 573 4.99 -20.24 -23.15
CA GLN A 573 5.34 -19.30 -22.08
C GLN A 573 4.20 -19.08 -21.08
N LYS A 574 2.96 -18.92 -21.56
CA LYS A 574 1.72 -18.85 -20.77
C LYS A 574 1.54 -20.10 -19.91
N SER A 575 1.74 -21.28 -20.49
CA SER A 575 1.62 -22.54 -19.75
C SER A 575 2.68 -22.63 -18.64
N PHE A 576 3.92 -22.26 -18.94
CA PHE A 576 5.02 -22.18 -17.96
C PHE A 576 4.74 -21.18 -16.83
N ILE A 577 4.26 -19.97 -17.13
CA ILE A 577 3.87 -18.97 -16.11
C ILE A 577 2.75 -19.50 -15.21
N ILE A 578 1.75 -20.16 -15.79
CA ILE A 578 0.64 -20.77 -15.04
C ILE A 578 1.12 -21.95 -14.19
N GLU A 579 2.07 -22.75 -14.67
CA GLU A 579 2.66 -23.87 -13.92
C GLU A 579 3.53 -23.37 -12.76
N TYR A 580 4.44 -22.43 -13.02
CA TYR A 580 5.31 -21.79 -12.03
C TYR A 580 4.50 -21.06 -10.93
N THR A 581 3.51 -20.24 -11.30
CA THR A 581 2.67 -19.55 -10.29
C THR A 581 1.75 -20.51 -9.52
N ARG A 582 1.63 -21.78 -9.95
CA ARG A 582 0.95 -22.85 -9.19
C ARG A 582 1.89 -23.68 -8.32
N SER A 583 3.19 -23.72 -8.60
CA SER A 583 4.17 -24.36 -7.70
C SER A 583 4.54 -23.48 -6.52
N ILE A 584 4.30 -22.17 -6.59
CA ILE A 584 4.50 -21.27 -5.44
C ILE A 584 3.66 -21.71 -4.22
N HIS A 585 4.32 -21.78 -3.07
CA HIS A 585 3.80 -22.25 -1.80
C HIS A 585 3.88 -21.17 -0.70
N TYR A 586 2.95 -20.21 -0.73
CA TYR A 586 2.76 -19.24 0.35
C TYR A 586 2.26 -19.91 1.64
N ARG A 587 2.79 -19.45 2.77
CA ARG A 587 2.38 -19.85 4.12
C ARG A 587 2.17 -18.59 4.97
N THR A 588 1.28 -18.65 5.96
CA THR A 588 1.16 -17.58 6.97
C THR A 588 2.41 -17.51 7.85
N CYS A 589 2.62 -16.40 8.55
CA CYS A 589 3.74 -16.23 9.48
C CYS A 589 3.80 -17.36 10.54
N ALA A 590 2.64 -17.85 11.00
CA ALA A 590 2.56 -18.95 11.97
C ALA A 590 2.89 -20.31 11.33
N GLU A 591 2.41 -20.58 10.12
CA GLU A 591 2.77 -21.79 9.36
C GLU A 591 4.27 -21.80 9.03
N TRP A 592 4.86 -20.65 8.66
CA TRP A 592 6.31 -20.49 8.48
C TRP A 592 7.09 -20.78 9.76
N GLN A 593 6.72 -20.15 10.88
CA GLN A 593 7.35 -20.38 12.18
C GLN A 593 7.34 -21.87 12.55
N GLN A 594 6.21 -22.56 12.35
CA GLN A 594 6.11 -24.00 12.59
C GLN A 594 7.08 -24.82 11.71
N GLN A 595 7.28 -24.48 10.43
CA GLN A 595 8.23 -25.17 9.56
C GLN A 595 9.67 -25.01 10.06
N PHE A 596 10.07 -23.79 10.43
CA PHE A 596 11.41 -23.51 10.94
C PHE A 596 11.65 -24.18 12.31
N GLU A 597 10.69 -24.10 13.23
CA GLU A 597 10.78 -24.77 14.54
C GLU A 597 10.88 -26.30 14.41
N SER A 598 10.14 -26.89 13.46
CA SER A 598 10.21 -28.34 13.17
C SER A 598 11.58 -28.78 12.62
N ALA A 599 12.34 -27.86 12.01
CA ALA A 599 13.70 -28.09 11.55
C ALA A 599 14.77 -27.81 12.62
N GLY A 600 14.40 -27.36 13.83
CA GLY A 600 15.33 -27.06 14.94
C GLY A 600 15.71 -25.59 15.11
N PHE A 601 15.02 -24.67 14.44
CA PHE A 601 15.23 -23.23 14.60
C PHE A 601 14.34 -22.62 15.69
N HIS A 602 14.92 -22.07 16.75
CA HIS A 602 14.19 -21.37 17.81
C HIS A 602 13.82 -19.94 17.38
N HIS A 603 12.54 -19.60 17.40
CA HIS A 603 12.04 -18.25 17.11
C HIS A 603 12.57 -17.21 18.10
N CYS A 604 13.16 -16.11 17.61
CA CYS A 604 13.72 -15.04 18.45
C CYS A 604 12.90 -13.75 18.38
N ALA A 605 12.47 -13.35 17.18
CA ALA A 605 11.70 -12.13 16.96
C ALA A 605 10.94 -12.17 15.63
N THR A 606 9.81 -11.44 15.56
CA THR A 606 9.11 -11.12 14.30
C THR A 606 8.88 -9.61 14.24
N LEU A 607 9.04 -9.04 13.05
CA LEU A 607 8.70 -7.66 12.70
C LEU A 607 7.81 -7.68 11.46
N SER A 608 6.55 -7.29 11.60
CA SER A 608 5.67 -7.06 10.45
C SER A 608 6.15 -5.84 9.66
N TYR A 609 6.25 -5.94 8.34
CA TYR A 609 6.55 -4.79 7.51
C TYR A 609 5.31 -3.89 7.43
N GLY A 610 5.49 -2.59 7.67
CA GLY A 610 4.37 -1.65 7.84
C GLY A 610 3.71 -1.69 9.23
N ALA A 611 4.49 -1.97 10.28
CA ALA A 611 4.01 -1.96 11.68
C ALA A 611 3.54 -0.57 12.18
N ASP A 612 3.77 0.49 11.41
CA ASP A 612 3.22 1.84 11.58
C ASP A 612 1.77 1.98 11.09
N GLY A 613 1.21 0.95 10.44
CA GLY A 613 -0.11 0.97 9.83
C GLY A 613 -0.09 1.15 8.31
N SER A 614 1.09 1.26 7.69
CA SER A 614 1.20 1.29 6.22
C SER A 614 0.77 -0.05 5.61
N ASN A 615 -0.27 -0.01 4.77
CA ASN A 615 -0.82 -1.18 4.08
C ASN A 615 0.16 -1.72 3.02
N ASN A 616 1.14 -2.53 3.43
CA ASN A 616 1.94 -3.29 2.46
C ASN A 616 1.05 -4.32 1.75
N PRO A 617 0.79 -4.19 0.42
CA PRO A 617 -0.10 -5.11 -0.29
C PRO A 617 0.45 -6.56 -0.30
N GLN A 618 1.78 -6.71 -0.30
CA GLN A 618 2.46 -8.00 -0.24
C GLN A 618 2.46 -8.64 1.16
N LYS A 619 2.10 -7.88 2.21
CA LYS A 619 2.09 -8.27 3.64
C LYS A 619 3.34 -9.08 4.03
N LEU A 620 4.50 -8.46 3.86
CA LEU A 620 5.78 -9.03 4.25
C LEU A 620 5.95 -9.02 5.77
N PHE A 621 6.65 -10.01 6.29
CA PHE A 621 7.20 -10.01 7.64
C PHE A 621 8.69 -10.36 7.60
N TYR A 622 9.41 -9.91 8.61
CA TYR A 622 10.77 -10.32 8.91
C TYR A 622 10.73 -11.17 10.17
N ALA A 623 11.49 -12.25 10.22
CA ALA A 623 11.67 -13.01 11.45
C ALA A 623 13.13 -13.44 11.62
N VAL A 624 13.54 -13.52 12.88
CA VAL A 624 14.89 -13.97 13.28
C VAL A 624 14.72 -15.25 14.06
N TYR A 625 15.48 -16.27 13.68
CA TYR A 625 15.59 -17.54 14.37
C TYR A 625 17.05 -17.82 14.74
N GLN A 626 17.25 -18.64 15.77
CA GLN A 626 18.56 -19.15 16.19
C GLN A 626 18.54 -20.67 16.12
N LEU A 627 19.57 -21.28 15.53
CA LEU A 627 19.74 -22.73 15.59
C LEU A 627 20.14 -23.14 17.01
N ASP A 628 19.57 -24.23 17.51
CA ASP A 628 19.90 -24.73 18.85
C ASP A 628 21.40 -25.02 19.02
N LYS A 629 21.89 -24.91 20.26
CA LYS A 629 23.32 -25.14 20.59
C LYS A 629 23.67 -26.62 20.80
N THR A 630 22.69 -27.50 20.67
CA THR A 630 22.74 -28.91 21.08
C THR A 630 22.22 -29.89 20.02
N SER A 631 21.86 -29.38 18.84
CA SER A 631 21.51 -30.16 17.64
C SER A 631 22.74 -30.84 17.04
#